data_AF-A0A7K8XJ40-F1
#
_entry.id   AF-A0A7K8XJ40-F1
#
_cell.length_a   1.000
_cell.length_b   1.000
_cell.length_c   1.000
_cell.angle_alpha   90.00
_cell.angle_beta   90.00
_cell.angle_gamma   90.00
#
_symmetry.space_group_name_H-M   'P 1'
#
loop_
_entity.id
_entity.type
_entity.pdbx_description
1 polymer ?
#
loop_
_entity_poly.entity_id
_entity_poly.type
_entity_poly.pdbx_seq_one_letter_code
_entity_poly.pdbx_strand_id
1 'polypeptide(L)'
;GDSWGIFTFLCAALCNLPALPALNCSEELGTSQSIQKTYDLTRYLEHQLRTLAGTYLNYLGPPFNEPDFNPPRLARAERVPSATVDLDLWRGLTDNARLAANYRAYSRLLCYLRALDGQAGTAELRHRLGHFCSSLQGLVLSIAGVMSSLGYPLPAGPVGPPAPPGTPVAPNDFLKKMDDFWLLKELQTWLWRSAKDFNRLKKKVPPAVVTLRLEARGF
;
A
#
# COMPACT_ATOMS: atom_id res chain seq x y z
N GLY A 1 18.50 54.74 -17.89
CA GLY A 1 18.92 53.68 -16.96
C GLY A 1 18.14 53.86 -15.68
N ASP A 2 17.72 52.85 -14.91
CA ASP A 2 18.34 51.54 -14.74
C ASP A 2 17.29 50.51 -14.26
N SER A 3 16.46 50.02 -15.19
CA SER A 3 15.44 48.98 -14.89
C SER A 3 16.05 47.56 -14.82
N TRP A 4 17.24 47.37 -15.40
CA TRP A 4 17.97 46.10 -15.38
C TRP A 4 18.63 45.81 -14.04
N GLY A 5 19.06 46.85 -13.29
CA GLY A 5 19.76 46.69 -12.02
C GLY A 5 18.90 46.05 -10.92
N ILE A 6 17.60 46.36 -10.90
CA ILE A 6 16.65 45.86 -9.90
C ILE A 6 16.34 44.37 -10.12
N PHE A 7 16.17 43.95 -11.38
CA PHE A 7 15.97 42.54 -11.73
C PHE A 7 17.21 41.69 -11.43
N THR A 8 18.41 42.20 -11.72
CA THR A 8 19.65 41.48 -11.38
C THR A 8 19.87 41.38 -9.87
N PHE A 9 19.46 42.37 -9.07
CA PHE A 9 19.57 42.34 -7.61
C PHE A 9 18.58 41.35 -6.98
N LEU A 10 17.35 41.29 -7.49
CA LEU A 10 16.33 40.32 -7.05
C LEU A 10 16.74 38.87 -7.37
N CYS A 11 17.30 38.62 -8.57
CA CYS A 11 17.81 37.29 -8.93
C CYS A 11 19.04 36.89 -8.09
N ALA A 12 19.95 37.83 -7.81
CA ALA A 12 21.11 37.55 -6.95
C ALA A 12 20.73 37.30 -5.48
N ALA A 13 19.70 37.99 -4.96
CA ALA A 13 19.19 37.78 -3.60
C ALA A 13 18.47 36.43 -3.44
N LEU A 14 17.74 35.98 -4.47
CA LEU A 14 17.11 34.66 -4.49
C LEU A 14 18.12 33.51 -4.56
N CYS A 15 19.23 33.69 -5.28
CA CYS A 15 20.29 32.68 -5.40
C CYS A 15 21.23 32.60 -4.17
N ASN A 16 21.21 33.59 -3.27
CA ASN A 16 22.05 33.65 -2.06
C ASN A 16 21.27 33.46 -0.74
N LEU A 17 19.99 33.09 -0.80
CA LEU A 17 19.25 32.72 0.40
C LEU A 17 19.83 31.42 0.96
N PRO A 18 20.38 31.41 2.19
CA PRO A 18 20.67 30.15 2.86
C PRO A 18 19.33 29.39 2.96
N ALA A 19 19.32 28.13 2.53
CA ALA A 19 18.12 27.29 2.58
C ALA A 19 17.53 27.34 4.01
N LEU A 20 16.42 28.07 4.16
CA LEU A 20 15.80 28.27 5.46
C LEU A 20 15.26 26.91 5.96
N PRO A 21 15.53 26.51 7.21
CA PRO A 21 15.04 25.25 7.79
C PRO A 21 13.50 25.10 7.79
N ALA A 22 12.78 26.21 7.57
CA ALA A 22 11.31 26.26 7.59
C ALA A 22 10.65 25.47 6.44
N LEU A 23 11.31 25.36 5.27
CA LEU A 23 10.77 24.59 4.15
C LEU A 23 10.87 23.07 4.41
N ASN A 24 11.99 22.61 4.98
CA ASN A 24 12.18 21.21 5.38
C ASN A 24 11.16 20.77 6.44
N CYS A 25 10.83 21.65 7.39
CA CYS A 25 9.89 21.32 8.47
C CYS A 25 8.47 21.04 7.94
N SER A 26 8.03 21.77 6.91
CA SER A 26 6.72 21.55 6.28
C SER A 26 6.66 20.24 5.49
N GLU A 27 7.76 19.87 4.83
CA GLU A 27 7.88 18.64 4.04
C GLU A 27 7.98 17.38 4.93
N GLU A 28 8.71 17.47 6.05
CA GLU A 28 8.75 16.42 7.07
C GLU A 28 7.39 16.23 7.75
N LEU A 29 6.66 17.33 8.04
CA LEU A 29 5.30 17.28 8.58
C LEU A 29 4.34 16.58 7.60
N GLY A 30 4.41 16.91 6.31
CA GLY A 30 3.62 16.28 5.25
C GLY A 30 3.91 14.78 5.13
N THR A 31 5.19 14.40 5.21
CA THR A 31 5.63 13.01 5.15
C THR A 31 5.14 12.19 6.33
N SER A 32 5.31 12.69 7.56
CA SER A 32 4.84 12.00 8.77
C SER A 32 3.32 11.80 8.76
N GLN A 33 2.56 12.82 8.34
CA GLN A 33 1.11 12.72 8.19
C GLN A 33 0.71 11.72 7.10
N SER A 34 1.41 11.69 5.97
CA SER A 34 1.17 10.74 4.88
C SER A 34 1.40 9.28 5.32
N ILE A 35 2.47 9.02 6.06
CA ILE A 35 2.76 7.70 6.61
C ILE A 35 1.68 7.30 7.62
N GLN A 36 1.26 8.22 8.49
CA GLN A 36 0.18 7.97 9.46
C GLN A 36 -1.15 7.61 8.76
N LYS A 37 -1.57 8.40 7.77
CA LYS A 37 -2.77 8.11 6.97
C LYS A 37 -2.69 6.75 6.27
N THR A 38 -1.52 6.41 5.70
CA THR A 38 -1.28 5.12 5.05
C THR A 38 -1.39 3.96 6.04
N TYR A 39 -0.84 4.13 7.24
CA TYR A 39 -0.95 3.16 8.33
C TYR A 39 -2.40 2.94 8.78
N ASP A 40 -3.14 4.02 9.02
CA ASP A 40 -4.54 3.95 9.47
C ASP A 40 -5.43 3.26 8.42
N LEU A 41 -5.23 3.57 7.13
CA LEU A 41 -5.92 2.92 6.04
C LEU A 41 -5.58 1.42 5.95
N THR A 42 -4.32 1.05 6.19
CA THR A 42 -3.91 -0.37 6.25
C THR A 42 -4.63 -1.10 7.38
N ARG A 43 -4.74 -0.49 8.56
CA ARG A 43 -5.45 -1.07 9.72
C ARG A 43 -6.95 -1.15 9.49
N TYR A 44 -7.53 -0.14 8.85
CA TYR A 44 -8.92 -0.14 8.43
C TYR A 44 -9.21 -1.30 7.48
N LEU A 45 -8.39 -1.49 6.45
CA LEU A 45 -8.50 -2.59 5.50
C LEU A 45 -8.33 -3.96 6.17
N GLU A 46 -7.43 -4.11 7.13
CA GLU A 46 -7.28 -5.36 7.90
C GLU A 46 -8.58 -5.70 8.65
N HIS A 47 -9.23 -4.69 9.26
CA HIS A 47 -10.52 -4.89 9.92
C HIS A 47 -11.62 -5.24 8.92
N GLN A 48 -11.74 -4.48 7.83
CA GLN A 48 -12.74 -4.75 6.77
C GLN A 48 -12.57 -6.13 6.14
N LEU A 49 -11.32 -6.58 5.94
CA LEU A 49 -11.03 -7.87 5.34
C LEU A 49 -11.52 -9.03 6.22
N ARG A 50 -11.43 -8.94 7.55
CA ARG A 50 -11.94 -10.00 8.43
C ARG A 50 -13.42 -10.27 8.17
N THR A 51 -14.21 -9.19 8.11
CA THR A 51 -15.64 -9.28 7.84
C THR A 51 -15.92 -9.77 6.42
N LEU A 52 -15.23 -9.20 5.42
CA LEU A 52 -15.39 -9.59 4.01
C LEU A 52 -15.03 -11.06 3.78
N ALA A 53 -13.90 -11.52 4.32
CA ALA A 53 -13.45 -12.90 4.17
C ALA A 53 -14.44 -13.87 4.80
N GLY A 54 -14.97 -13.56 5.99
CA GLY A 54 -16.02 -14.37 6.61
C GLY A 54 -17.26 -14.50 5.73
N THR A 55 -17.78 -13.38 5.23
CA THR A 55 -18.94 -13.38 4.30
C THR A 55 -18.64 -14.15 3.02
N TYR A 56 -17.46 -13.95 2.42
CA TYR A 56 -17.09 -14.58 1.16
C TYR A 56 -16.90 -16.09 1.32
N LEU A 57 -16.18 -16.55 2.35
CA LEU A 57 -15.97 -17.98 2.61
C LEU A 57 -17.29 -18.69 2.93
N ASN A 58 -18.19 -18.08 3.69
CA ASN A 58 -19.54 -18.60 3.91
C ASN A 58 -20.34 -18.72 2.60
N TYR A 59 -20.19 -17.76 1.69
CA TYR A 59 -20.79 -17.83 0.36
C TYR A 59 -20.20 -18.99 -0.49
N LEU A 60 -18.91 -19.31 -0.33
CA LEU A 60 -18.30 -20.44 -1.03
C LEU A 60 -18.83 -21.81 -0.55
N GLY A 61 -19.22 -21.89 0.73
CA GLY A 61 -19.70 -23.10 1.41
C GLY A 61 -18.59 -24.10 1.73
N PRO A 62 -18.94 -25.29 2.25
CA PRO A 62 -17.95 -26.32 2.57
C PRO A 62 -17.12 -26.74 1.34
N PRO A 63 -15.82 -27.04 1.52
CA PRO A 63 -15.06 -26.99 2.77
C PRO A 63 -14.50 -25.59 3.11
N PHE A 64 -14.74 -24.56 2.28
CA PHE A 64 -14.06 -23.27 2.38
C PHE A 64 -14.43 -22.43 3.63
N ASN A 65 -15.57 -22.71 4.25
CA ASN A 65 -16.02 -22.08 5.49
C ASN A 65 -15.72 -22.91 6.75
N GLU A 66 -15.06 -24.05 6.61
CA GLU A 66 -14.66 -24.90 7.74
C GLU A 66 -13.35 -24.37 8.39
N PRO A 67 -13.24 -24.35 9.72
CA PRO A 67 -12.10 -23.73 10.41
C PRO A 67 -10.78 -24.52 10.26
N ASP A 68 -10.87 -25.83 10.04
CA ASP A 68 -9.78 -26.78 9.87
C ASP A 68 -9.38 -26.98 8.40
N PHE A 69 -10.11 -26.36 7.47
CA PHE A 69 -9.77 -26.42 6.05
C PHE A 69 -8.48 -25.65 5.76
N ASN A 70 -7.44 -26.41 5.41
CA ASN A 70 -6.14 -25.89 5.03
C ASN A 70 -5.66 -26.61 3.75
N PRO A 71 -6.18 -26.22 2.58
CA PRO A 71 -5.81 -26.87 1.32
C PRO A 71 -4.34 -26.58 0.99
N PRO A 72 -3.66 -27.42 0.19
CA PRO A 72 -2.35 -27.09 -0.32
C PRO A 72 -2.42 -25.84 -1.21
N ARG A 73 -1.32 -25.07 -1.25
CA ARG A 73 -1.20 -23.95 -2.17
C ARG A 73 -0.94 -24.47 -3.58
N LEU A 74 -1.81 -24.13 -4.53
CA LEU A 74 -1.62 -24.51 -5.93
C LEU A 74 -0.67 -23.57 -6.67
N ALA A 75 0.00 -24.09 -7.70
CA ALA A 75 0.88 -23.33 -8.59
C ALA A 75 0.19 -22.11 -9.26
N ARG A 76 -1.13 -22.13 -9.45
CA ARG A 76 -1.88 -20.95 -9.95
C ARG A 76 -2.01 -19.86 -8.89
N ALA A 77 -2.20 -20.23 -7.62
CA ALA A 77 -2.19 -19.32 -6.48
C ALA A 77 -0.77 -18.75 -6.17
N GLU A 78 0.29 -19.30 -6.76
CA GLU A 78 1.63 -18.68 -6.74
C GLU A 78 1.70 -17.42 -7.60
N ARG A 79 0.76 -17.22 -8.53
CA ARG A 79 0.64 -15.96 -9.30
C ARG A 79 0.11 -14.82 -8.43
N VAL A 80 -0.49 -15.12 -7.29
CA VAL A 80 -0.84 -14.13 -6.27
C VAL A 80 0.43 -13.78 -5.50
N PRO A 81 0.77 -12.48 -5.34
CA PRO A 81 1.95 -12.08 -4.61
C PRO A 81 1.97 -12.68 -3.21
N SER A 82 3.04 -13.41 -2.86
CA SER A 82 3.14 -14.00 -1.53
C SER A 82 3.84 -13.09 -0.52
N ALA A 83 3.23 -12.95 0.66
CA ALA A 83 3.84 -12.29 1.80
C ALA A 83 4.70 -13.23 2.66
N THR A 84 4.71 -14.54 2.41
CA THR A 84 5.35 -15.56 3.27
C THR A 84 6.86 -15.67 3.10
N VAL A 85 7.51 -14.63 2.57
CA VAL A 85 8.97 -14.52 2.58
C VAL A 85 9.46 -14.59 4.02
N ASP A 86 10.61 -15.25 4.23
CA ASP A 86 11.26 -15.34 5.53
C ASP A 86 11.30 -13.98 6.27
N LEU A 87 10.99 -14.02 7.57
CA LEU A 87 10.80 -12.80 8.36
C LEU A 87 12.11 -12.03 8.51
N ASP A 88 13.25 -12.70 8.70
CA ASP A 88 14.55 -12.06 8.84
C ASP A 88 14.98 -11.44 7.52
N LEU A 89 14.80 -12.16 6.40
CA LEU A 89 15.05 -11.62 5.07
C LEU A 89 14.22 -10.36 4.81
N TRP A 90 12.93 -10.37 5.17
CA TRP A 90 12.07 -9.19 5.00
C TRP A 90 12.50 -8.01 5.88
N ARG A 91 12.84 -8.25 7.15
CA ARG A 91 13.29 -7.19 8.05
C ARG A 91 14.60 -6.56 7.58
N GLY A 92 15.48 -7.37 6.96
CA GLY A 92 16.76 -6.97 6.39
C GLY A 92 16.65 -6.06 5.16
N LEU A 93 15.49 -5.98 4.50
CA LEU A 93 15.29 -5.08 3.38
C LEU A 93 15.40 -3.59 3.77
N THR A 94 15.66 -2.73 2.78
CA THR A 94 15.55 -1.27 2.96
C THR A 94 14.09 -0.84 3.07
N ASP A 95 13.83 0.37 3.58
CA ASP A 95 12.46 0.91 3.64
C ASP A 95 11.87 1.07 2.23
N ASN A 96 12.68 1.56 1.28
CA ASN A 96 12.32 1.63 -0.14
C ASN A 96 11.93 0.24 -0.68
N ALA A 97 12.74 -0.79 -0.46
CA ALA A 97 12.45 -2.13 -0.96
C ALA A 97 11.13 -2.71 -0.41
N ARG A 98 10.83 -2.48 0.87
CA ARG A 98 9.54 -2.88 1.47
C ARG A 98 8.37 -2.10 0.90
N LEU A 99 8.48 -0.77 0.79
CA LEU A 99 7.44 0.07 0.19
C LEU A 99 7.16 -0.32 -1.26
N ALA A 100 8.22 -0.54 -2.04
CA ALA A 100 8.13 -1.00 -3.42
C ALA A 100 7.48 -2.38 -3.53
N ALA A 101 7.78 -3.30 -2.63
CA ALA A 101 7.14 -4.62 -2.58
C ALA A 101 5.66 -4.52 -2.19
N ASN A 102 5.31 -3.72 -1.17
CA ASN A 102 3.92 -3.45 -0.78
C ASN A 102 3.13 -2.85 -1.96
N TYR A 103 3.68 -1.82 -2.62
CA TYR A 103 3.06 -1.20 -3.79
C TYR A 103 2.76 -2.20 -4.91
N ARG A 104 3.74 -3.02 -5.30
CA ARG A 104 3.57 -4.06 -6.33
C ARG A 104 2.55 -5.11 -5.92
N ALA A 105 2.59 -5.56 -4.67
CA ALA A 105 1.68 -6.58 -4.16
C ALA A 105 0.23 -6.09 -4.18
N TYR A 106 -0.05 -4.94 -3.56
CA TYR A 106 -1.42 -4.41 -3.52
C TYR A 106 -1.96 -4.03 -4.90
N SER A 107 -1.11 -3.54 -5.81
CA SER A 107 -1.51 -3.28 -7.20
C SER A 107 -1.99 -4.57 -7.89
N ARG A 108 -1.28 -5.68 -7.72
CA ARG A 108 -1.67 -6.99 -8.30
C ARG A 108 -2.87 -7.60 -7.59
N LEU A 109 -2.92 -7.56 -6.26
CA LEU A 109 -4.03 -8.07 -5.46
C LEU A 109 -5.34 -7.36 -5.80
N LEU A 110 -5.29 -6.05 -6.04
CA LEU A 110 -6.43 -5.26 -6.49
C LEU A 110 -6.98 -5.73 -7.85
N CYS A 111 -6.11 -6.09 -8.80
CA CYS A 111 -6.54 -6.66 -10.08
C CYS A 111 -7.31 -7.97 -9.89
N TYR A 112 -6.81 -8.88 -9.05
CA TYR A 112 -7.50 -10.14 -8.75
C TYR A 112 -8.84 -9.93 -8.04
N LEU A 113 -8.90 -9.03 -7.05
CA LEU A 113 -10.15 -8.74 -6.33
C LEU A 113 -11.23 -8.13 -7.23
N ARG A 114 -10.85 -7.26 -8.18
CA ARG A 114 -11.81 -6.71 -9.16
C ARG A 114 -12.37 -7.78 -10.10
N ALA A 115 -11.57 -8.78 -10.47
CA ALA A 115 -12.06 -9.91 -11.25
C ALA A 115 -13.06 -10.76 -10.45
N LEU A 116 -12.85 -10.88 -9.13
CA LEU A 116 -13.71 -11.61 -8.21
C LEU A 116 -15.06 -10.88 -7.99
N ASP A 117 -15.07 -9.55 -7.93
CA ASP A 117 -16.29 -8.72 -7.81
C ASP A 117 -17.28 -8.97 -8.96
N GLY A 118 -16.78 -9.11 -10.19
CA GLY A 118 -17.61 -9.41 -11.37
C GLY A 118 -18.34 -10.76 -11.33
N GLN A 119 -18.02 -11.62 -10.35
CA GLN A 119 -18.51 -12.99 -10.24
C GLN A 119 -19.25 -13.25 -8.92
N ALA A 120 -19.36 -12.25 -8.04
CA ALA A 120 -20.02 -12.42 -6.75
C ALA A 120 -21.56 -12.55 -6.90
N GLY A 121 -22.11 -13.66 -6.40
CA GLY A 121 -23.50 -14.04 -6.62
C GLY A 121 -24.55 -13.18 -5.89
N THR A 122 -24.17 -12.42 -4.86
CA THR A 122 -25.12 -11.59 -4.08
C THR A 122 -24.80 -10.10 -4.16
N ALA A 123 -25.83 -9.26 -4.09
CA ALA A 123 -25.69 -7.81 -4.14
C ALA A 123 -24.88 -7.25 -2.96
N GLU A 124 -25.09 -7.83 -1.78
CA GLU A 124 -24.36 -7.47 -0.56
C GLU A 124 -22.87 -7.77 -0.68
N LEU A 125 -22.51 -8.95 -1.22
CA LEU A 125 -21.12 -9.33 -1.39
C LEU A 125 -20.42 -8.45 -2.43
N ARG A 126 -21.09 -8.16 -3.55
CA ARG A 126 -20.63 -7.18 -4.55
C ARG A 126 -20.40 -5.80 -3.95
N HIS A 127 -21.35 -5.29 -3.17
CA HIS A 127 -21.19 -4.01 -2.50
C HIS A 127 -19.96 -3.96 -1.58
N ARG A 128 -19.77 -4.99 -0.75
CA ARG A 128 -18.60 -5.10 0.15
C ARG A 128 -17.29 -5.22 -0.61
N LEU A 129 -17.25 -6.01 -1.68
CA LEU A 129 -16.07 -6.17 -2.54
C LEU A 129 -15.71 -4.87 -3.26
N GLY A 130 -16.69 -4.18 -3.86
CA GLY A 130 -16.48 -2.90 -4.52
C GLY A 130 -15.98 -1.82 -3.57
N HIS A 131 -16.56 -1.74 -2.36
CA HIS A 131 -16.08 -0.84 -1.30
C HIS A 131 -14.64 -1.16 -0.89
N PHE A 132 -14.34 -2.44 -0.66
CA PHE A 132 -13.00 -2.89 -0.29
C PHE A 132 -11.97 -2.60 -1.40
N CYS A 133 -12.31 -2.85 -2.66
CA CYS A 133 -11.46 -2.54 -3.81
C CYS A 133 -11.14 -1.05 -3.90
N SER A 134 -12.13 -0.18 -3.67
CA SER A 134 -11.94 1.28 -3.65
C SER A 134 -10.99 1.71 -2.53
N SER A 135 -11.17 1.14 -1.33
CA SER A 135 -10.29 1.39 -0.19
C SER A 135 -8.87 0.89 -0.44
N LEU A 136 -8.70 -0.29 -1.06
CA LEU A 136 -7.41 -0.86 -1.40
C LEU A 136 -6.70 -0.05 -2.50
N GLN A 137 -7.45 0.49 -3.47
CA GLN A 137 -6.91 1.44 -4.44
C GLN A 137 -6.39 2.70 -3.75
N GLY A 138 -7.14 3.23 -2.78
CA GLY A 138 -6.68 4.33 -1.93
C GLY A 138 -5.36 4.01 -1.23
N LEU A 139 -5.20 2.77 -0.72
CA LEU A 139 -3.94 2.33 -0.12
C LEU A 139 -2.78 2.33 -1.12
N VAL A 140 -2.98 1.79 -2.33
CA VAL A 140 -1.96 1.79 -3.38
C VAL A 140 -1.48 3.21 -3.69
N LEU A 141 -2.40 4.16 -3.81
CA LEU A 141 -2.09 5.56 -4.05
C LEU A 141 -1.38 6.21 -2.85
N SER A 142 -1.82 5.90 -1.63
CA SER A 142 -1.20 6.39 -0.40
C SER A 142 0.26 5.92 -0.27
N ILE A 143 0.53 4.65 -0.61
CA ILE A 143 1.88 4.11 -0.64
C ILE A 143 2.73 4.83 -1.68
N ALA A 144 2.20 5.06 -2.88
CA ALA A 144 2.91 5.83 -3.91
C ALA A 144 3.23 7.25 -3.43
N GLY A 145 2.30 7.90 -2.71
CA GLY A 145 2.50 9.20 -2.08
C GLY A 145 3.61 9.20 -1.03
N VAL A 146 3.64 8.20 -0.14
CA VAL A 146 4.72 8.02 0.84
C VAL A 146 6.07 7.77 0.15
N MET A 147 6.09 6.95 -0.91
CA MET A 147 7.33 6.74 -1.68
C MET A 147 7.83 8.05 -2.29
N SER A 148 6.93 8.82 -2.90
CA SER A 148 7.26 10.13 -3.46
C SER A 148 7.78 11.12 -2.41
N SER A 149 7.15 11.20 -1.24
CA SER A 149 7.57 12.13 -0.19
C SER A 149 8.90 11.75 0.47
N LEU A 150 9.30 10.48 0.37
CA LEU A 150 10.60 9.98 0.82
C LEU A 150 11.66 9.98 -0.30
N GLY A 151 11.34 10.51 -1.49
CA GLY A 151 12.23 10.53 -2.65
C GLY A 151 12.51 9.17 -3.28
N TYR A 152 11.66 8.17 -3.01
CA TYR A 152 11.81 6.82 -3.57
C TYR A 152 11.14 6.70 -4.94
N PRO A 153 11.80 6.06 -5.93
CA PRO A 153 11.22 5.87 -7.25
C PRO A 153 10.06 4.89 -7.17
N LEU A 154 8.95 5.21 -7.82
CA LEU A 154 7.84 4.28 -7.94
C LEU A 154 8.28 3.09 -8.80
N PRO A 155 8.03 1.85 -8.38
CA PRO A 155 8.32 0.69 -9.20
C PRO A 155 7.61 0.79 -10.55
N ALA A 156 8.27 0.36 -11.63
CA ALA A 156 7.59 0.06 -12.87
C ALA A 156 6.37 -0.83 -12.55
N GLY A 157 5.20 -0.35 -12.96
CA GLY A 157 3.93 -1.02 -12.67
C GLY A 157 3.94 -2.46 -13.19
N PRO A 158 3.05 -3.33 -12.67
CA PRO A 158 2.85 -4.64 -13.30
C PRO A 158 2.55 -4.44 -14.79
N VAL A 159 3.27 -5.15 -15.67
CA VAL A 159 2.92 -5.25 -17.09
C VAL A 159 1.61 -6.02 -17.17
N GLY A 160 0.49 -5.29 -17.05
CA GLY A 160 -0.86 -5.83 -17.12
C GLY A 160 -1.17 -6.98 -16.15
N PRO A 161 -2.41 -7.49 -16.18
CA PRO A 161 -2.65 -8.85 -15.72
C PRO A 161 -1.74 -9.81 -16.53
N PRO A 162 -1.20 -10.90 -15.93
CA PRO A 162 -0.54 -11.92 -16.72
C PRO A 162 -1.49 -12.34 -17.84
N ALA A 163 -1.03 -12.27 -19.09
CA ALA A 163 -1.79 -12.74 -20.24
C ALA A 163 -2.31 -14.16 -19.93
N PRO A 164 -3.59 -14.44 -20.17
CA PRO A 164 -4.09 -15.80 -19.97
C PRO A 164 -3.26 -16.72 -20.88
N PRO A 165 -2.66 -17.80 -20.35
CA PRO A 165 -2.19 -18.87 -21.21
C PRO A 165 -3.35 -19.33 -22.08
N GLY A 166 -3.10 -19.50 -23.38
CA GLY A 166 -4.10 -19.97 -24.34
C GLY A 166 -4.84 -21.20 -23.83
N THR A 167 -6.09 -21.32 -24.28
CA THR A 167 -7.19 -22.24 -23.93
C THR A 167 -8.07 -21.85 -22.72
N PRO A 168 -9.35 -21.48 -22.95
CA PRO A 168 -10.35 -21.41 -21.90
C PRO A 168 -10.77 -22.84 -21.56
N VAL A 169 -9.98 -23.53 -20.75
CA VAL A 169 -10.51 -24.66 -19.98
C VAL A 169 -11.43 -24.04 -18.95
N ALA A 170 -12.73 -24.33 -19.03
CA ALA A 170 -13.70 -23.91 -18.02
C ALA A 170 -13.09 -24.24 -16.64
N PRO A 171 -12.79 -23.23 -15.79
CA PRO A 171 -12.25 -23.50 -14.48
C PRO A 171 -13.26 -24.39 -13.77
N ASN A 172 -12.86 -25.57 -13.30
CA ASN A 172 -13.66 -26.28 -12.30
C ASN A 172 -13.95 -25.27 -11.18
N ASP A 173 -15.23 -25.06 -10.86
CA ASP A 173 -15.65 -24.06 -9.86
C ASP A 173 -14.85 -24.19 -8.56
N PHE A 174 -14.51 -25.41 -8.17
CA PHE A 174 -13.69 -25.70 -7.00
C PHE A 174 -12.26 -25.12 -7.06
N LEU A 175 -11.54 -25.28 -8.18
CA LEU A 175 -10.16 -24.78 -8.30
C LEU A 175 -10.13 -23.26 -8.25
N LYS A 176 -11.13 -22.63 -8.89
CA LYS A 176 -11.32 -21.19 -8.81
C LYS A 176 -11.61 -20.72 -7.38
N LYS A 177 -12.53 -21.39 -6.67
CA LYS A 177 -12.82 -21.10 -5.26
C LYS A 177 -11.57 -21.23 -4.38
N MET A 178 -10.68 -22.17 -4.68
CA MET A 178 -9.39 -22.32 -3.99
C MET A 178 -8.40 -21.20 -4.30
N ASP A 179 -8.35 -20.70 -5.54
CA ASP A 179 -7.57 -19.49 -5.87
C ASP A 179 -8.11 -18.28 -5.08
N ASP A 180 -9.43 -18.11 -5.04
CA ASP A 180 -10.10 -17.01 -4.32
C ASP A 180 -9.87 -17.13 -2.79
N PHE A 181 -9.86 -18.34 -2.24
CA PHE A 181 -9.49 -18.61 -0.84
C PHE A 181 -8.06 -18.15 -0.53
N TRP A 182 -7.07 -18.55 -1.34
CA TRP A 182 -5.67 -18.18 -1.15
C TRP A 182 -5.42 -16.69 -1.36
N LEU A 183 -6.14 -16.06 -2.28
CA LEU A 183 -6.10 -14.60 -2.47
C LEU A 183 -6.44 -13.85 -1.19
N LEU A 184 -7.53 -14.23 -0.50
CA LEU A 184 -7.95 -13.59 0.74
C LEU A 184 -6.93 -13.80 1.87
N LYS A 185 -6.33 -14.99 1.97
CA LYS A 185 -5.27 -15.31 2.95
C LYS A 185 -3.99 -14.51 2.71
N GLU A 186 -3.56 -14.39 1.46
CA GLU A 186 -2.37 -13.59 1.11
C GLU A 186 -2.59 -12.12 1.40
N LEU A 187 -3.75 -11.58 1.01
CA LEU A 187 -4.13 -10.21 1.30
C LEU A 187 -4.13 -9.91 2.80
N GLN A 188 -4.62 -10.85 3.63
CA GLN A 188 -4.56 -10.73 5.08
C GLN A 188 -3.11 -10.64 5.59
N THR A 189 -2.24 -11.52 5.09
CA THR A 189 -0.83 -11.55 5.47
C THR A 189 -0.12 -10.26 5.07
N TRP A 190 -0.38 -9.76 3.85
CA TRP A 190 0.15 -8.49 3.37
C TRP A 190 -0.27 -7.32 4.25
N LEU A 191 -1.56 -7.20 4.59
CA LEU A 191 -2.06 -6.10 5.42
C LEU A 191 -1.41 -6.08 6.80
N TRP A 192 -1.30 -7.24 7.45
CA TRP A 192 -0.65 -7.35 8.76
C TRP A 192 0.83 -6.96 8.70
N ARG A 193 1.53 -7.43 7.67
CA ARG A 193 2.94 -7.12 7.43
C ARG A 193 3.15 -5.64 7.16
N SER A 194 2.38 -5.04 6.25
CA SER A 194 2.49 -3.63 5.90
C SER A 194 2.18 -2.72 7.09
N ALA A 195 1.22 -3.08 7.96
CA ALA A 195 0.95 -2.33 9.18
C ALA A 195 2.19 -2.24 10.10
N LYS A 196 2.95 -3.34 10.21
CA LYS A 196 4.23 -3.34 10.95
C LYS A 196 5.28 -2.48 10.27
N ASP A 197 5.38 -2.55 8.94
CA ASP A 197 6.34 -1.76 8.18
C ASP A 197 6.08 -0.26 8.32
N PHE A 198 4.83 0.19 8.19
CA PHE A 198 4.48 1.59 8.40
C PHE A 198 4.70 2.03 9.85
N ASN A 199 4.37 1.18 10.84
CA ASN A 199 4.71 1.47 12.23
C ASN A 199 6.22 1.62 12.46
N ARG A 200 7.05 0.82 11.77
CA ARG A 200 8.50 0.98 11.80
C ARG A 200 8.94 2.29 11.13
N LEU A 201 8.35 2.64 10.00
CA LEU A 201 8.67 3.86 9.25
C LEU A 201 8.30 5.12 10.04
N LYS A 202 7.13 5.13 10.69
CA LYS A 202 6.69 6.20 11.60
C LYS A 202 7.69 6.50 12.71
N LYS A 203 8.34 5.48 13.26
CA LYS A 203 9.33 5.64 14.33
C LYS A 203 10.64 6.26 13.86
N LYS A 204 10.92 6.21 12.55
CA LYS A 204 12.15 6.75 11.96
C LYS A 204 12.00 8.21 11.53
N VAL A 205 10.79 8.61 11.13
CA VAL A 205 10.49 10.01 10.83
C VAL A 205 10.26 10.72 12.17
N PRO A 206 11.04 11.75 12.51
CA PRO A 206 10.85 12.49 13.74
C PRO A 206 9.40 12.97 13.84
N PRO A 207 8.74 12.89 15.01
CA PRO A 207 7.52 13.67 15.21
C PRO A 207 7.88 15.14 14.99
N ALA A 208 7.01 15.89 14.34
CA ALA A 208 7.17 17.33 14.15
C ALA A 208 7.11 18.02 15.52
N VAL A 209 8.21 17.97 16.26
CA VAL A 209 8.44 18.84 17.40
C VAL A 209 8.70 20.19 16.78
N VAL A 210 7.76 21.11 16.97
CA VAL A 210 7.95 22.54 16.73
C VAL A 210 9.13 22.97 17.59
N THR A 211 10.35 22.88 17.05
CA THR A 211 11.53 23.54 17.63
C THR A 211 11.42 25.02 17.33
N LEU A 212 10.54 25.71 18.06
CA LEU A 212 10.72 27.13 18.37
C LEU A 212 11.89 27.22 19.34
N ARG A 213 13.11 26.99 18.85
CA ARG A 213 14.31 27.34 19.60
C ARG A 213 14.51 28.83 19.39
N LEU A 214 13.79 29.61 20.21
CA LEU A 214 13.95 31.05 20.32
C LEU A 214 15.35 31.28 20.91
N GLU A 215 16.37 31.45 20.07
CA GLU A 215 17.65 32.00 20.49
C GLU A 215 17.43 33.46 20.89
N ALA A 216 16.98 33.68 22.13
CA ALA A 216 17.18 34.94 22.81
C ALA A 216 18.67 35.05 23.15
N ARG A 217 19.47 35.54 22.19
CA ARG A 217 20.80 36.09 22.52
C ARG A 217 20.57 37.35 23.33
N GLY A 218 20.99 37.32 24.59
CA GLY A 218 21.00 38.46 25.48
C GLY A 218 21.81 39.61 24.89
N PHE A 219 21.34 40.83 25.17
CA PHE A 219 22.11 42.06 25.07
C PHE A 219 23.07 42.18 26.25
#